data_AF-A0A167CVG3-F1
#
_entry.id   AF-A0A167CVG3-F1
#
_cell.length_a   1.000
_cell.length_b   1.000
_cell.length_c   1.000
_cell.angle_alpha   90.00
_cell.angle_beta   90.00
_cell.angle_gamma   90.00
#
_symmetry.space_group_name_H-M   'P 1'
#
loop_
_entity.id
_entity.type
_entity.pdbx_description
1 polymer ?
#
loop_
_entity_poly.entity_id
_entity_poly.type
_entity_poly.pdbx_seq_one_letter_code
_entity_poly.pdbx_strand_id
1 'polypeptide(L)'
;MDSGYLDACTFGDDGEWVARNLLNARSQSQLAKSAGLTSSYRYLGSKIEDRGQDNLEFCVLGRQGRHFARWLNGSSCWQASNDALSAKIKEHGSGIRAMSFGYDDTYLLSHGTGQPRCVMGWAHDLKGHYPQLSSWLEEERSVSIVVSEKPRAWCCCVEF
;
A
#
# COMPACT_ATOMS: atom_id res chain seq x y z
N MET A 1 17.36 -14.50 20.30
CA MET A 1 17.26 -13.32 19.43
C MET A 1 16.02 -13.53 18.60
N ASP A 2 15.00 -12.71 18.80
CA ASP A 2 13.79 -12.74 17.98
C ASP A 2 14.15 -12.18 16.60
N SER A 3 14.14 -13.05 15.59
CA SER A 3 14.45 -12.67 14.21
C SER A 3 13.19 -12.05 13.59
N GLY A 4 13.16 -10.72 13.50
CA GLY A 4 12.21 -10.02 12.65
C GLY A 4 12.65 -10.04 11.18
N TYR A 5 11.70 -9.99 10.24
CA TYR A 5 12.00 -9.73 8.83
C TYR A 5 11.25 -8.50 8.35
N LEU A 6 11.86 -7.78 7.41
CA LEU A 6 11.21 -6.67 6.72
C LEU A 6 10.03 -7.24 5.94
N ASP A 7 8.87 -6.70 6.26
CA ASP A 7 7.63 -7.15 5.68
C ASP A 7 7.30 -6.31 4.46
N ALA A 8 7.07 -5.01 4.64
CA ALA A 8 6.81 -4.08 3.55
C ALA A 8 7.62 -2.79 3.76
N CYS A 9 7.97 -2.12 2.68
CA CYS A 9 8.52 -0.78 2.72
C CYS A 9 7.91 0.06 1.60
N THR A 10 7.64 1.33 1.89
CA THR A 10 7.17 2.30 0.90
C THR A 10 7.96 3.58 1.04
N PHE A 11 8.23 4.21 -0.10
CA PHE A 11 9.04 5.42 -0.21
C PHE A 11 8.19 6.57 -0.71
N GLY A 12 8.39 7.73 -0.11
CA GLY A 12 7.69 8.97 -0.39
C GLY A 12 8.60 10.06 -0.94
N ASP A 13 8.12 11.29 -0.83
CA ASP A 13 8.89 12.50 -1.16
C ASP A 13 10.10 12.65 -0.24
N ASP A 14 11.14 13.33 -0.74
CA ASP A 14 12.27 13.82 0.05
C ASP A 14 12.97 12.77 0.94
N GLY A 15 12.93 11.50 0.51
CA GLY A 15 13.53 10.39 1.25
C GLY A 15 12.70 9.90 2.43
N GLU A 16 11.43 10.30 2.53
CA GLU A 16 10.51 9.76 3.51
C GLU A 16 10.19 8.29 3.22
N TRP A 17 9.99 7.51 4.28
CA TRP A 17 9.67 6.10 4.17
C TRP A 17 8.85 5.60 5.35
N VAL A 18 8.08 4.54 5.08
CA VAL A 18 7.40 3.73 6.11
C VAL A 18 7.77 2.28 5.85
N ALA A 19 8.21 1.58 6.88
CA ALA A 19 8.57 0.17 6.83
C ALA A 19 7.81 -0.61 7.91
N ARG A 20 7.27 -1.77 7.54
CA ARG A 20 6.64 -2.72 8.44
C ARG A 20 7.58 -3.90 8.62
N ASN A 21 7.85 -4.28 9.86
CA ASN A 21 8.60 -5.48 10.22
C ASN A 21 7.67 -6.47 10.90
N LEU A 22 7.79 -7.76 10.59
CA LEU A 22 7.08 -8.80 11.32
C LEU A 22 8.00 -9.41 12.37
N LEU A 23 7.61 -9.25 13.64
CA LEU A 23 8.28 -9.80 14.80
C LEU A 23 7.63 -11.16 15.12
N ASN A 24 8.37 -12.22 14.79
CA ASN A 24 8.04 -13.62 15.08
C ASN A 24 6.79 -14.19 14.36
N ALA A 25 6.63 -15.52 14.41
CA ALA A 25 5.53 -16.25 13.78
C ALA A 25 4.12 -15.95 14.37
N ARG A 26 3.99 -15.00 15.31
CA ARG A 26 2.74 -14.61 15.97
C ARG A 26 2.10 -13.34 15.39
N SER A 27 2.56 -12.87 14.23
CA SER A 27 1.97 -11.74 13.50
C SER A 27 2.01 -10.39 14.23
N GLN A 28 2.94 -10.18 15.16
CA GLN A 28 3.16 -8.84 15.70
C GLN A 28 3.93 -8.03 14.68
N SER A 29 3.30 -7.02 14.10
CA SER A 29 3.97 -6.08 13.20
C SER A 29 4.46 -4.85 13.96
N GLN A 30 5.72 -4.48 13.76
CA GLN A 30 6.24 -3.19 14.19
C GLN A 30 6.39 -2.29 12.97
N LEU A 31 5.86 -1.07 13.07
CA LEU A 31 6.08 -0.04 12.05
C LEU A 31 7.22 0.88 12.45
N ALA A 32 8.08 1.14 11.49
CA ALA A 32 9.12 2.16 11.53
C ALA A 32 8.84 3.19 10.43
N LYS A 33 9.28 4.42 10.64
CA LYS A 33 9.16 5.51 9.67
C LYS A 33 10.33 6.47 9.79
N SER A 34 10.58 7.21 8.71
CA SER A 34 11.47 8.36 8.71
C SER A 34 10.97 9.46 9.67
N ALA A 35 11.92 10.26 10.18
CA ALA A 35 11.63 11.33 11.12
C ALA A 35 10.81 12.48 10.51
N GLY A 36 10.99 12.76 9.21
CA GLY A 36 10.31 13.85 8.50
C GLY A 36 8.89 13.50 8.02
N LEU A 37 8.42 12.25 8.20
CA LEU A 37 7.19 11.78 7.56
C LEU A 37 5.98 12.67 7.89
N THR A 38 5.84 13.07 9.15
CA THR A 38 4.72 13.91 9.60
C THR A 38 4.78 15.33 9.06
N SER A 39 5.97 15.80 8.68
CA SER A 39 6.18 17.13 8.08
C SER A 39 5.88 17.12 6.58
N SER A 40 6.36 16.09 5.87
CA SER A 40 6.19 15.94 4.42
C SER A 40 4.77 15.46 4.07
N TYR A 41 4.18 14.60 4.90
CA TYR A 41 2.83 14.08 4.74
C TYR A 41 1.91 14.54 5.89
N ARG A 42 1.68 15.85 6.00
CA ARG A 42 0.96 16.46 7.15
C ARG A 42 -0.39 15.82 7.46
N TYR A 43 -1.19 15.55 6.43
CA TYR A 43 -2.50 14.93 6.62
C TYR A 43 -2.36 13.51 7.19
N LEU A 44 -1.49 12.68 6.60
CA LEU A 44 -1.19 11.35 7.12
C LEU A 44 -0.61 11.41 8.54
N GLY A 45 0.33 12.32 8.80
CA GLY A 45 0.95 12.52 10.09
C GLY A 45 -0.07 12.80 11.18
N SER A 46 -1.01 13.72 10.94
CA SER A 46 -2.10 14.00 11.87
C SER A 46 -2.98 12.78 12.16
N LYS A 47 -3.18 11.89 11.17
CA LYS A 47 -3.97 10.65 11.35
C LYS A 47 -3.19 9.57 12.10
N ILE A 48 -1.87 9.51 11.93
CA ILE A 48 -1.00 8.62 12.72
C ILE A 48 -0.99 9.05 14.19
N GLU A 49 -0.93 10.36 14.47
CA GLU A 49 -0.99 10.89 15.83
C GLU A 49 -2.35 10.62 16.51
N ASP A 50 -3.45 10.79 15.78
CA ASP A 50 -4.82 10.55 16.26
C ASP A 50 -5.12 9.05 16.49
N ARG A 51 -4.72 8.18 15.56
CA ARG A 51 -5.14 6.76 15.55
C ARG A 51 -4.07 5.79 16.08
N GLY A 52 -2.88 6.29 16.33
CA GLY A 52 -1.72 5.51 16.78
C GLY A 52 -0.97 4.83 15.64
N GLN A 53 0.35 4.89 15.71
CA GLN A 53 1.25 4.21 14.77
C GLN A 53 1.17 2.68 14.90
N ASP A 54 1.05 2.17 16.12
CA ASP A 54 0.99 0.72 16.38
C ASP A 54 -0.28 0.07 15.82
N ASN A 55 -1.29 0.88 15.51
CA ASN A 55 -2.55 0.44 14.92
C ASN A 55 -2.56 0.56 13.39
N LEU A 56 -1.51 1.12 12.77
CA LEU A 56 -1.44 1.27 11.33
C LEU A 56 -1.17 -0.12 10.71
N GLU A 57 -2.06 -0.56 9.84
CA GLU A 57 -2.04 -1.90 9.25
C GLU A 57 -1.33 -1.87 7.89
N PHE A 58 -1.65 -0.88 7.06
CA PHE A 58 -1.19 -0.77 5.68
C PHE A 58 -0.94 0.69 5.35
N CYS A 59 0.20 0.99 4.73
CA CYS A 59 0.57 2.34 4.34
C CYS A 59 1.36 2.31 3.03
N VAL A 60 0.96 3.16 2.11
CA VAL A 60 1.64 3.37 0.83
C VAL A 60 1.83 4.87 0.65
N LEU A 61 3.07 5.27 0.41
CA LEU A 61 3.46 6.63 0.10
C LEU A 61 3.64 6.77 -1.42
N GLY A 62 3.37 7.97 -1.89
CA GLY A 62 3.60 8.39 -3.27
C GLY A 62 4.03 9.86 -3.28
N ARG A 63 4.54 10.30 -4.44
CA ARG A 63 5.07 11.66 -4.56
C ARG A 63 4.01 12.75 -4.31
N GLN A 64 4.45 13.98 -4.04
CA GLN A 64 3.61 15.15 -3.80
C GLN A 64 2.58 14.96 -2.66
N GLY A 65 2.99 14.30 -1.57
CA GLY A 65 2.14 14.07 -0.40
C GLY A 65 1.05 13.00 -0.60
N ARG A 66 1.06 12.28 -1.73
CA ARG A 66 0.07 11.22 -2.01
C ARG A 66 0.28 10.03 -1.09
N HIS A 67 -0.81 9.50 -0.56
CA HIS A 67 -0.73 8.35 0.33
C HIS A 67 -2.05 7.60 0.38
N PHE A 68 -1.96 6.35 0.79
CA PHE A 68 -3.08 5.57 1.31
C PHE A 68 -2.63 4.93 2.62
N ALA A 69 -3.46 5.00 3.64
CA ALA A 69 -3.21 4.38 4.93
C ALA A 69 -4.50 3.74 5.47
N ARG A 70 -4.37 2.57 6.10
CA ARG A 70 -5.43 1.84 6.78
C ARG A 70 -4.95 1.37 8.15
N TRP A 71 -5.82 1.43 9.13
CA TRP A 71 -5.61 0.96 10.50
C TRP A 71 -6.37 -0.34 10.78
N LEU A 72 -5.95 -1.07 11.80
CA LEU A 72 -6.53 -2.35 12.24
C LEU A 72 -8.03 -2.26 12.58
N ASN A 73 -8.51 -1.06 12.95
CA ASN A 73 -9.93 -0.81 13.20
C ASN A 73 -10.76 -0.59 11.92
N GLY A 74 -10.16 -0.75 10.73
CA GLY A 74 -10.79 -0.56 9.43
C GLY A 74 -10.85 0.89 8.95
N SER A 75 -10.47 1.86 9.79
CA SER A 75 -10.40 3.26 9.37
C SER A 75 -9.27 3.45 8.35
N SER A 76 -9.48 4.35 7.40
CA SER A 76 -8.47 4.70 6.39
C SER A 76 -8.35 6.21 6.22
N CYS A 77 -7.26 6.64 5.61
CA CYS A 77 -7.11 7.98 5.06
C CYS A 77 -6.28 7.92 3.78
N TRP A 78 -6.53 8.85 2.88
CA TRP A 78 -5.78 8.92 1.64
C TRP A 78 -5.74 10.33 1.10
N GLN A 79 -4.72 10.58 0.31
CA GLN A 79 -4.63 11.72 -0.59
C GLN A 79 -4.22 11.15 -1.95
N ALA A 80 -5.17 11.14 -2.87
CA ALA A 80 -4.99 10.69 -4.25
C ALA A 80 -5.15 11.89 -5.18
N SER A 81 -4.46 11.87 -6.31
CA SER A 81 -4.43 12.98 -7.27
C SER A 81 -5.43 12.88 -8.41
N ASN A 82 -6.09 11.72 -8.57
CA ASN A 82 -7.16 11.51 -9.56
C ASN A 82 -8.45 11.02 -8.88
N ASP A 83 -9.59 11.50 -9.36
CA ASP A 83 -10.94 11.12 -8.95
C ASP A 83 -11.19 9.63 -9.12
N ALA A 84 -10.65 9.00 -10.19
CA ALA A 84 -10.80 7.57 -10.42
C ALA A 84 -10.18 6.74 -9.30
N LEU A 85 -8.96 7.11 -8.87
CA LEU A 85 -8.30 6.46 -7.75
C LEU A 85 -9.05 6.71 -6.44
N SER A 86 -9.49 7.96 -6.22
CA SER A 86 -10.30 8.31 -5.05
C SER A 86 -11.59 7.50 -4.97
N ALA A 87 -12.27 7.28 -6.10
CA ALA A 87 -13.48 6.46 -6.18
C ALA A 87 -13.16 5.00 -5.83
N LYS A 88 -12.07 4.44 -6.36
CA LYS A 88 -11.65 3.06 -6.07
C LYS A 88 -11.24 2.85 -4.61
N ILE A 89 -10.56 3.83 -4.00
CA ILE A 89 -10.25 3.79 -2.57
C ILE A 89 -11.53 3.83 -1.72
N LYS A 90 -12.51 4.68 -2.08
CA LYS A 90 -13.81 4.73 -1.37
C LYS A 90 -14.58 3.42 -1.51
N GLU A 91 -14.57 2.83 -2.70
CA GLU A 91 -15.27 1.59 -3.02
C GLU A 91 -14.66 0.38 -2.29
N HIS A 92 -13.33 0.32 -2.18
CA HIS A 92 -12.62 -0.88 -1.78
C HIS A 92 -11.69 -0.72 -0.56
N GLY A 93 -11.68 0.41 0.14
CA GLY A 93 -10.65 0.75 1.15
C GLY A 93 -10.27 -0.35 2.14
N SER A 94 -11.24 -1.03 2.73
CA SER A 94 -11.00 -2.17 3.64
C SER A 94 -10.53 -3.45 2.93
N GLY A 95 -10.84 -3.57 1.64
CA GLY A 95 -10.45 -4.67 0.77
C GLY A 95 -9.13 -4.46 0.02
N ILE A 96 -8.55 -3.25 -0.01
CA ILE A 96 -7.26 -3.01 -0.67
C ILE A 96 -6.17 -3.89 -0.04
N ARG A 97 -5.44 -4.66 -0.84
CA ARG A 97 -4.40 -5.59 -0.37
C ARG A 97 -2.99 -5.16 -0.76
N ALA A 98 -2.84 -4.60 -1.94
CA ALA A 98 -1.62 -3.97 -2.39
C ALA A 98 -1.96 -2.71 -3.19
N MET A 99 -1.07 -1.74 -3.15
CA MET A 99 -1.21 -0.49 -3.88
C MET A 99 0.17 0.08 -4.14
N SER A 100 0.33 0.70 -5.30
CA SER A 100 1.54 1.44 -5.67
C SER A 100 1.17 2.73 -6.38
N PHE A 101 1.90 3.79 -6.06
CA PHE A 101 1.88 5.05 -6.81
C PHE A 101 3.12 5.12 -7.70
N GLY A 102 2.93 5.48 -8.97
CA GLY A 102 4.01 5.73 -9.91
C GLY A 102 4.18 7.22 -10.26
N TYR A 103 4.85 7.47 -11.38
CA TYR A 103 5.03 8.81 -11.93
C TYR A 103 3.69 9.42 -12.38
N ASP A 104 3.56 10.74 -12.33
CA ASP A 104 2.44 11.50 -12.92
C ASP A 104 1.03 11.01 -12.60
N ASP A 105 0.82 10.51 -11.38
CA ASP A 105 -0.48 10.00 -10.89
C ASP A 105 -0.87 8.64 -11.41
N THR A 106 0.09 7.90 -11.93
CA THR A 106 -0.13 6.49 -12.22
C THR A 106 -0.31 5.70 -10.92
N TYR A 107 -1.14 4.68 -11.00
CA TYR A 107 -1.36 3.78 -9.89
C TYR A 107 -1.66 2.36 -10.36
N LEU A 108 -1.40 1.41 -9.48
CA LEU A 108 -1.89 0.05 -9.55
C LEU A 108 -2.36 -0.35 -8.15
N LEU A 109 -3.54 -0.94 -8.04
CA LEU A 109 -4.06 -1.45 -6.78
C LEU A 109 -4.72 -2.80 -6.97
N SER A 110 -4.68 -3.61 -5.93
CA SER A 110 -5.41 -4.87 -5.82
C SER A 110 -6.37 -4.82 -4.63
N HIS A 111 -7.51 -5.46 -4.78
CA HIS A 111 -8.54 -5.49 -3.74
C HIS A 111 -9.28 -6.83 -3.67
N GLY A 112 -9.76 -7.19 -2.48
CA GLY A 112 -10.54 -8.41 -2.27
C GLY A 112 -10.91 -8.60 -0.80
N THR A 113 -11.94 -9.42 -0.55
CA THR A 113 -12.53 -9.56 0.80
C THR A 113 -11.72 -10.44 1.75
N GLY A 114 -10.53 -10.91 1.36
CA GLY A 114 -9.68 -11.77 2.20
C GLY A 114 -10.30 -13.12 2.55
N GLN A 115 -11.39 -13.50 1.87
CA GLN A 115 -11.99 -14.82 2.01
C GLN A 115 -11.29 -15.80 1.05
N PRO A 116 -11.12 -17.09 1.42
CA PRO A 116 -10.40 -18.10 0.63
C PRO A 116 -10.95 -18.38 -0.78
N ARG A 117 -12.09 -17.80 -1.14
CA ARG A 117 -12.76 -17.95 -2.44
C ARG A 117 -13.10 -16.61 -3.09
N CYS A 118 -12.60 -15.49 -2.55
CA CYS A 118 -12.84 -14.19 -3.13
C CYS A 118 -11.95 -14.00 -4.35
N VAL A 119 -12.55 -13.65 -5.48
CA VAL A 119 -11.82 -13.21 -6.67
C VAL A 119 -11.14 -11.89 -6.32
N MET A 120 -9.81 -11.88 -6.37
CA MET A 120 -9.02 -10.66 -6.23
C MET A 120 -9.25 -9.80 -7.47
N GLY A 121 -9.77 -8.59 -7.26
CA GLY A 121 -9.84 -7.56 -8.28
C GLY A 121 -8.58 -6.71 -8.28
N TRP A 122 -8.37 -5.99 -9.38
CA TRP A 122 -7.31 -5.00 -9.49
C TRP A 122 -7.77 -3.86 -10.40
N ALA A 123 -7.14 -2.70 -10.24
CA ALA A 123 -7.39 -1.51 -11.02
C ALA A 123 -6.09 -0.73 -11.21
N HIS A 124 -5.93 -0.09 -12.36
CA HIS A 124 -4.76 0.71 -12.68
C HIS A 124 -5.13 1.88 -13.60
N ASP A 125 -4.30 2.91 -13.54
CA ASP A 125 -4.16 3.92 -14.58
C ASP A 125 -2.67 4.17 -14.71
N LEU A 126 -2.08 3.75 -15.83
CA LEU A 126 -0.64 3.86 -16.06
C LEU A 126 -0.29 5.06 -16.95
N LYS A 127 -1.29 5.86 -17.39
CA LYS A 127 -1.16 7.06 -18.22
C LYS A 127 -0.13 6.95 -19.37
N GLY A 128 0.11 5.74 -19.89
CA GLY A 128 1.13 5.46 -20.91
C GLY A 128 2.60 5.47 -20.44
N HIS A 129 2.91 5.70 -19.16
CA HIS A 129 4.30 5.70 -18.66
C HIS A 129 4.91 4.30 -18.60
N TYR A 130 4.09 3.26 -18.50
CA TYR A 130 4.53 1.87 -18.38
C TYR A 130 3.86 0.99 -19.43
N PRO A 131 4.17 1.17 -20.73
CA PRO A 131 3.47 0.49 -21.81
C PRO A 131 3.62 -1.03 -21.75
N GLN A 132 4.83 -1.54 -21.43
CA GLN A 132 5.06 -2.97 -21.28
C GLN A 132 4.26 -3.57 -20.12
N LEU A 133 4.17 -2.86 -18.99
CA LEU A 133 3.35 -3.27 -17.85
C LEU A 133 1.85 -3.24 -18.20
N SER A 134 1.39 -2.23 -18.94
CA SER A 134 0.00 -2.15 -19.41
C SER A 134 -0.34 -3.33 -20.31
N SER A 135 0.51 -3.62 -21.30
CA SER A 135 0.32 -4.77 -22.20
C SER A 135 0.28 -6.08 -21.41
N TRP A 136 1.22 -6.28 -20.48
CA TRP A 136 1.23 -7.47 -19.64
C TRP A 136 -0.05 -7.62 -18.80
N LEU A 137 -0.52 -6.54 -18.18
CA LEU A 137 -1.77 -6.52 -17.39
C LEU A 137 -3.02 -6.81 -18.25
N GLU A 138 -3.03 -6.37 -19.51
CA GLU A 138 -4.14 -6.58 -20.44
C GLU A 138 -4.19 -8.00 -21.02
N GLU A 139 -3.02 -8.59 -21.29
CA GLU A 139 -2.85 -9.95 -21.81
C GLU A 139 -3.15 -11.01 -20.73
N GLU A 140 -2.65 -10.82 -19.52
CA GLU A 140 -2.83 -11.72 -18.39
C GLU A 140 -4.14 -11.40 -17.64
N ARG A 141 -5.30 -11.57 -18.28
CA ARG A 141 -6.64 -11.32 -17.67
C ARG A 141 -6.91 -12.11 -16.37
N SER A 142 -6.05 -13.07 -16.04
CA SER A 142 -6.06 -13.84 -14.80
C SER A 142 -4.80 -13.61 -13.96
N VAL A 143 -4.29 -12.38 -13.84
CA VAL A 143 -3.31 -12.06 -12.80
C VAL A 143 -3.95 -12.37 -11.44
N SER A 144 -3.65 -13.55 -10.92
CA SER A 144 -3.85 -13.88 -9.52
C SER A 144 -2.72 -13.20 -8.77
N ILE A 145 -2.99 -12.01 -8.22
CA ILE A 145 -2.07 -11.42 -7.25
C ILE A 145 -2.10 -12.35 -6.04
N VAL A 146 -1.12 -13.26 -5.98
CA VAL A 146 -1.01 -14.23 -4.89
C VAL A 146 -0.64 -13.46 -3.64
N VAL A 147 -1.65 -13.13 -2.84
CA VAL A 147 -1.48 -12.76 -1.44
C VAL A 147 -1.18 -14.06 -0.71
N SER A 148 0.11 -14.35 -0.47
CA SER A 148 0.50 -15.51 0.33
C SER A 148 0.07 -15.28 1.78
N GLU A 149 -0.89 -16.07 2.28
CA GLU A 149 -1.31 -16.09 3.70
C GLU A 149 -0.26 -16.72 4.65
N LYS A 150 0.92 -17.10 4.13
CA LYS A 150 2.04 -17.57 4.96
C LYS A 150 3.00 -16.42 5.27
N PRO A 151 3.58 -16.39 6.50
CA PRO A 151 4.43 -15.30 6.97
C PRO A 151 5.78 -15.35 6.26
N ARG A 152 5.84 -14.82 5.04
CA ARG A 152 7.08 -14.57 4.30
C ARG A 152 6.87 -13.32 3.44
N ALA A 153 7.36 -12.21 3.98
CA ALA A 153 7.72 -10.93 3.33
C ALA A 153 6.77 -10.36 2.26
N TRP A 154 6.18 -9.21 2.57
CA TRP A 154 5.32 -8.41 1.69
C TRP A 154 6.13 -7.41 0.84
N CYS A 155 6.92 -7.84 -0.15
CA CYS A 155 7.48 -6.90 -1.15
C CYS A 155 6.56 -6.90 -2.39
N CYS A 156 5.70 -5.89 -2.55
CA CYS A 156 5.35 -5.44 -3.90
C CYS A 156 6.45 -4.48 -4.34
N CYS A 157 7.60 -5.04 -4.68
CA CYS A 157 8.71 -4.32 -5.24
C CYS A 157 8.60 -4.51 -6.76
N VAL A 158 7.92 -3.56 -7.41
CA VAL A 158 8.05 -3.39 -8.86
C VAL A 158 9.36 -2.64 -9.04
N GLU A 159 10.45 -3.38 -9.11
CA GLU A 159 11.74 -2.84 -9.55
C GLU A 159 11.70 -2.74 -11.08
N PHE A 160 12.06 -1.56 -11.60
CA PHE A 160 12.24 -1.29 -13.03
C PHE A 160 13.70 -1.47 -13.41
#